data_AF-A0A7J8NBZ2-F1
#
_entry.id   AF-A0A7J8NBZ2-F1
#
_cell.length_a   1.000
_cell.length_b   1.000
_cell.length_c   1.000
_cell.angle_alpha   90.00
_cell.angle_beta   90.00
_cell.angle_gamma   90.00
#
_symmetry.space_group_name_H-M   'P 1'
#
loop_
_entity.id
_entity.type
_entity.pdbx_description
1 polymer ?
#
loop_
_entity_poly.entity_id
_entity_poly.type
_entity_poly.pdbx_seq_one_letter_code
_entity_poly.pdbx_strand_id
1 'polypeptide(L)'
;MNHDFGTYPWLIAYRDLNPLHDVTSRRDYKEKYYDRLLPLGLKYTELLPWGGKLTSESIKFFSPIVIWTKFSSSSSKHEVLYSAFMEYYKAWLGLMEQAVEDTDPSQITCNLEAQHRYLTWRAEKDPGHGVLKRLIGEKLAKDLLRNFLFSGIDELGSKTFLDYFPEYSIEDGTINEKRSIIGKGFENRPWDKNGEFIGNDLRN
;
A
#
# COMPACT_ATOMS: atom_id res chain seq x y z
N MET A 1 3.22 -3.06 -5.36
CA MET A 1 4.14 -4.18 -5.01
C MET A 1 3.85 -4.67 -3.59
N ASN A 2 3.63 -5.98 -3.41
CA ASN A 2 3.44 -6.65 -2.10
C ASN A 2 4.80 -7.02 -1.51
N HIS A 3 4.92 -7.03 -0.19
CA HIS A 3 6.20 -7.20 0.50
C HIS A 3 6.11 -8.19 1.64
N ASP A 4 6.98 -9.19 1.62
CA ASP A 4 7.21 -10.07 2.76
C ASP A 4 8.66 -9.91 3.21
N PHE A 5 8.85 -9.46 4.45
CA PHE A 5 10.17 -9.33 5.07
C PHE A 5 10.27 -10.31 6.25
N GLY A 6 11.24 -11.23 6.18
CA GLY A 6 11.47 -12.23 7.22
C GLY A 6 12.86 -12.13 7.84
N THR A 7 12.92 -12.12 9.17
CA THR A 7 14.14 -12.42 9.93
C THR A 7 13.76 -13.32 11.09
N TYR A 8 14.35 -14.50 11.20
CA TYR A 8 14.02 -15.43 12.30
C TYR A 8 14.13 -14.71 13.66
N PRO A 9 13.12 -14.82 14.56
CA PRO A 9 11.95 -15.71 14.48
C PRO A 9 10.67 -15.05 13.92
N TRP A 10 10.71 -13.83 13.39
CA TRP A 10 9.53 -13.04 13.02
C TRP A 10 9.39 -12.85 11.50
N LEU A 11 8.17 -13.01 11.00
CA LEU A 11 7.78 -12.60 9.66
C LEU A 11 6.91 -11.35 9.74
N ILE A 12 7.18 -10.38 8.86
CA ILE A 12 6.31 -9.23 8.58
C ILE A 12 5.82 -9.40 7.15
N ALA A 13 4.50 -9.47 6.96
CA ALA A 13 3.89 -9.65 5.65
C ALA A 13 2.89 -8.54 5.37
N TYR A 14 2.91 -8.07 4.13
CA TYR A 14 2.00 -7.08 3.59
C TYR A 14 1.45 -7.55 2.24
N ARG A 15 0.12 -7.69 2.20
CA ARG A 15 -0.62 -8.13 1.02
C ARG A 15 -1.88 -7.30 0.85
N ASP A 16 -2.03 -6.72 -0.33
CA ASP A 16 -3.20 -5.91 -0.64
C ASP A 16 -3.53 -5.92 -2.13
N LEU A 17 -4.78 -5.56 -2.44
CA LEU A 17 -5.20 -5.05 -3.73
C LEU A 17 -5.31 -3.54 -3.55
N ASN A 18 -4.19 -2.83 -3.61
CA ASN A 18 -4.16 -1.39 -3.32
C ASN A 18 -5.14 -0.63 -4.20
N PRO A 19 -6.03 0.20 -3.61
CA PRO A 19 -6.96 0.97 -4.41
C PRO A 19 -6.22 2.05 -5.17
N LEU A 20 -6.65 2.32 -6.41
CA LEU A 20 -6.15 3.45 -7.17
C LEU A 20 -6.59 4.78 -6.53
N HIS A 21 -7.85 4.84 -6.08
CA HIS A 21 -8.44 6.01 -5.44
C HIS A 21 -8.71 5.76 -3.95
N ASP A 22 -8.51 6.76 -3.12
CA ASP A 22 -8.69 6.64 -1.66
C ASP A 22 -10.11 6.21 -1.29
N VAL A 23 -10.24 4.97 -0.80
CA VAL A 23 -11.50 4.31 -0.43
C VAL A 23 -12.13 4.86 0.86
N THR A 24 -11.41 5.69 1.62
CA THR A 24 -11.99 6.39 2.79
C THR A 24 -12.81 7.61 2.38
N SER A 25 -12.50 8.21 1.23
CA SER A 25 -13.20 9.37 0.68
C SER A 25 -14.05 9.04 -0.55
N ARG A 26 -13.68 8.03 -1.35
CA ARG A 26 -14.37 7.59 -2.58
C ARG A 26 -15.17 6.32 -2.36
N ARG A 27 -16.38 6.47 -1.82
CA ARG A 27 -17.30 5.34 -1.55
C ARG A 27 -17.69 4.60 -2.83
N ASP A 28 -17.90 5.32 -3.93
CA ASP A 28 -18.16 4.76 -5.26
C ASP A 28 -17.08 3.75 -5.69
N TYR A 29 -15.81 4.09 -5.48
CA TYR A 29 -14.68 3.22 -5.79
C TYR A 29 -14.59 2.05 -4.82
N LYS A 30 -14.85 2.29 -3.52
CA LYS A 30 -14.89 1.23 -2.50
C LYS A 30 -15.93 0.17 -2.86
N GLU A 31 -17.17 0.59 -3.09
CA GLU A 31 -18.31 -0.29 -3.38
C GLU A 31 -18.05 -1.10 -4.65
N LYS A 32 -17.53 -0.45 -5.70
CA LYS A 32 -17.21 -1.09 -6.99
C LYS A 32 -16.24 -2.26 -6.86
N TYR A 33 -15.19 -2.13 -6.04
CA TYR A 33 -14.08 -3.09 -6.04
C TYR A 33 -13.97 -3.96 -4.79
N TYR A 34 -14.46 -3.52 -3.63
CA TYR A 34 -14.11 -4.15 -2.35
C TYR A 34 -15.27 -4.79 -1.61
N ASP A 35 -16.52 -4.36 -1.80
CA ASP A 35 -17.66 -4.91 -1.03
C ASP A 35 -17.80 -6.42 -1.22
N ARG A 36 -17.65 -6.90 -2.46
CA ARG A 36 -17.66 -8.35 -2.76
C ARG A 36 -16.42 -9.09 -2.26
N LEU A 37 -15.34 -8.38 -1.94
CA LEU A 37 -14.09 -8.95 -1.44
C LEU A 37 -13.97 -8.89 0.10
N LEU A 38 -14.88 -8.19 0.80
CA LEU A 38 -14.86 -8.13 2.27
C LEU A 38 -14.82 -9.53 2.92
N PRO A 39 -15.61 -10.53 2.48
CA PRO A 39 -15.53 -11.88 3.07
C PRO A 39 -14.13 -12.51 2.96
N LEU A 40 -13.41 -12.25 1.84
CA LEU A 40 -12.03 -12.71 1.65
C LEU A 40 -11.09 -12.02 2.64
N GLY A 41 -11.20 -10.70 2.78
CA GLY A 41 -10.44 -9.93 3.76
C GLY A 41 -10.66 -10.43 5.19
N LEU A 42 -11.91 -10.60 5.59
CA LEU A 42 -12.30 -11.04 6.94
C LEU A 42 -11.70 -12.41 7.26
N LYS A 43 -11.85 -13.40 6.35
CA LYS A 43 -11.25 -14.73 6.49
C LYS A 43 -9.78 -14.66 6.87
N TYR A 44 -8.99 -13.83 6.19
CA TYR A 44 -7.55 -13.77 6.44
C TYR A 44 -7.18 -12.88 7.63
N THR A 45 -7.99 -11.89 8.00
CA THR A 45 -7.75 -11.11 9.24
C THR A 45 -7.92 -11.94 10.51
N GLU A 46 -8.76 -12.97 10.49
CA GLU A 46 -8.89 -13.93 11.60
C GLU A 46 -7.68 -14.87 11.70
N LEU A 47 -7.12 -15.27 10.55
CA LEU A 47 -6.00 -16.23 10.48
C LEU A 47 -4.62 -15.55 10.63
N LEU A 48 -4.51 -14.30 10.18
CA LEU A 48 -3.28 -13.49 10.16
C LEU A 48 -3.56 -12.19 10.94
N PRO A 49 -3.21 -12.15 12.25
CA PRO A 49 -3.57 -11.02 13.11
C PRO A 49 -2.87 -9.74 12.66
N TRP A 50 -3.48 -8.61 13.00
CA TRP A 50 -2.94 -7.29 12.69
C TRP A 50 -1.50 -7.10 13.20
N GLY A 51 -0.62 -6.55 12.38
CA GLY A 51 0.81 -6.43 12.66
C GLY A 51 1.21 -5.33 13.66
N GLY A 52 0.25 -4.60 14.22
CA GLY A 52 0.46 -3.46 15.11
C GLY A 52 0.68 -2.15 14.35
N LYS A 53 1.33 -1.16 14.97
CA LYS A 53 1.48 0.17 14.37
C LYS A 53 2.25 0.17 13.05
N LEU A 54 1.80 1.00 12.10
CA LEU A 54 2.46 1.26 10.81
C LEU A 54 2.57 2.76 10.52
N THR A 55 3.33 3.13 9.49
CA THR A 55 3.44 4.53 9.02
C THR A 55 2.05 5.08 8.69
N SER A 56 1.57 6.08 9.42
CA SER A 56 0.18 6.52 9.36
C SER A 56 -0.22 6.97 7.95
N GLU A 57 0.68 7.63 7.24
CA GLU A 57 0.47 8.11 5.86
C GLU A 57 0.26 6.97 4.85
N SER A 58 0.77 5.76 5.13
CA SER A 58 0.58 4.61 4.24
C SER A 58 -0.85 4.13 4.18
N ILE A 59 -1.69 4.47 5.17
CA ILE A 59 -3.08 4.02 5.24
C ILE A 59 -3.92 4.52 4.06
N LYS A 60 -3.57 5.69 3.50
CA LYS A 60 -4.24 6.30 2.34
C LYS A 60 -4.16 5.44 1.08
N PHE A 61 -3.24 4.47 1.05
CA PHE A 61 -3.02 3.57 -0.08
C PHE A 61 -3.51 2.15 0.18
N PHE A 62 -4.10 1.88 1.34
CA PHE A 62 -4.51 0.54 1.74
C PHE A 62 -6.01 0.34 1.53
N SER A 63 -6.40 -0.87 1.13
CA SER A 63 -7.79 -1.26 1.01
C SER A 63 -8.38 -1.76 2.34
N PRO A 64 -9.72 -1.86 2.46
CA PRO A 64 -10.37 -2.49 3.60
C PRO A 64 -10.09 -3.98 3.75
N ILE A 65 -9.45 -4.63 2.76
CA ILE A 65 -9.07 -6.05 2.80
C ILE A 65 -7.56 -6.24 2.98
N VAL A 66 -6.80 -5.18 3.27
CA VAL A 66 -5.34 -5.28 3.47
C VAL A 66 -4.99 -6.31 4.54
N ILE A 67 -4.00 -7.15 4.26
CA ILE A 67 -3.29 -7.98 5.24
C ILE A 67 -2.01 -7.24 5.59
N TRP A 68 -1.97 -6.68 6.79
CA TRP A 68 -0.74 -6.22 7.44
C TRP A 68 -0.60 -7.04 8.70
N THR A 69 0.42 -7.91 8.73
CA THR A 69 0.58 -8.90 9.79
C THR A 69 2.02 -9.06 10.21
N LYS A 70 2.22 -9.40 11.48
CA LYS A 70 3.50 -9.77 12.06
C LYS A 70 3.28 -11.00 12.95
N PHE A 71 3.99 -12.09 12.68
CA PHE A 71 3.84 -13.33 13.44
C PHE A 71 5.15 -14.11 13.55
N SER A 72 5.21 -15.01 14.53
CA SER A 72 6.34 -15.93 14.68
C SER A 72 6.33 -16.99 13.58
N SER A 73 7.47 -17.21 12.94
CA SER A 73 7.62 -18.14 11.82
C SER A 73 7.23 -19.57 12.23
N SER A 74 6.37 -20.19 11.43
CA SER A 74 5.93 -21.58 11.58
C SER A 74 5.36 -22.07 10.25
N SER A 75 5.45 -23.38 9.99
CA SER A 75 4.96 -23.97 8.73
C SER A 75 3.48 -23.69 8.51
N SER A 76 2.65 -23.81 9.55
CA SER A 76 1.21 -23.52 9.46
C SER A 76 0.92 -22.07 9.08
N LYS A 77 1.66 -21.09 9.62
CA LYS A 77 1.50 -19.68 9.24
C LYS A 77 1.98 -19.41 7.82
N HIS A 78 3.02 -20.10 7.34
CA HIS A 78 3.46 -19.99 5.95
C HIS A 78 2.41 -20.56 4.97
N GLU A 79 1.77 -21.68 5.31
CA GLU A 79 0.67 -22.25 4.49
C GLU A 79 -0.53 -21.31 4.40
N VAL A 80 -0.90 -20.68 5.52
CA VAL A 80 -1.97 -19.65 5.54
C VAL A 80 -1.59 -18.45 4.67
N LEU A 81 -0.35 -17.95 4.80
CA LEU A 81 0.12 -16.81 3.99
C LEU A 81 0.16 -17.15 2.49
N TYR A 82 0.61 -18.35 2.14
CA TYR A 82 0.58 -18.83 0.75
C TYR A 82 -0.85 -18.93 0.21
N SER A 83 -1.78 -19.45 1.01
CA SER A 83 -3.19 -19.51 0.63
C SER A 83 -3.76 -18.10 0.42
N ALA A 84 -3.45 -17.15 1.32
CA ALA A 84 -3.82 -15.75 1.18
C ALA A 84 -3.25 -15.13 -0.11
N PHE A 85 -1.97 -15.40 -0.41
CA PHE A 85 -1.32 -14.97 -1.64
C PHE A 85 -2.15 -15.40 -2.86
N MET A 86 -2.50 -16.69 -2.93
CA MET A 86 -3.18 -17.28 -4.08
C MET A 86 -4.61 -16.77 -4.23
N GLU A 87 -5.37 -16.67 -3.13
CA GLU A 87 -6.76 -16.19 -3.18
C GLU A 87 -6.84 -14.70 -3.50
N TYR A 88 -5.94 -13.85 -2.97
CA TYR A 88 -5.87 -12.43 -3.32
C TYR A 88 -5.51 -12.24 -4.80
N TYR A 89 -4.57 -13.05 -5.31
CA TYR A 89 -4.17 -12.97 -6.70
C TYR A 89 -5.31 -13.42 -7.64
N LYS A 90 -6.03 -14.49 -7.30
CA LYS A 90 -7.22 -14.93 -8.04
C LYS A 90 -8.33 -13.87 -8.01
N ALA A 91 -8.57 -13.24 -6.86
CA ALA A 91 -9.53 -12.14 -6.75
C ALA A 91 -9.15 -10.97 -7.66
N TRP A 92 -7.87 -10.59 -7.69
CA TRP A 92 -7.37 -9.55 -8.59
C TRP A 92 -7.57 -9.92 -10.07
N LEU A 93 -7.26 -11.16 -10.48
CA LEU A 93 -7.53 -11.64 -11.84
C LEU A 93 -9.02 -11.54 -12.20
N GLY A 94 -9.91 -11.91 -11.27
CA GLY A 94 -11.35 -11.77 -11.49
C GLY A 94 -11.82 -10.32 -11.64
N LEU A 95 -11.18 -9.36 -10.96
CA LEU A 95 -11.42 -7.93 -11.19
C LEU A 95 -10.93 -7.48 -12.57
N MET A 96 -9.78 -7.98 -13.01
CA MET A 96 -9.22 -7.67 -14.33
C MET A 96 -10.10 -8.19 -15.47
N GLU A 97 -10.67 -9.40 -15.34
CA GLU A 97 -11.59 -9.97 -16.33
C GLU A 97 -12.89 -9.15 -16.49
N GLN A 98 -13.33 -8.48 -15.42
CA GLN A 98 -14.52 -7.63 -15.40
C GLN A 98 -14.20 -6.17 -15.74
N ALA A 99 -12.93 -5.81 -15.88
CA ALA A 99 -12.53 -4.43 -16.10
C ALA A 99 -12.95 -3.97 -17.50
N VAL A 100 -13.66 -2.85 -17.54
CA VAL A 100 -14.02 -2.16 -18.79
C VAL A 100 -13.11 -0.94 -18.90
N GLU A 101 -12.57 -0.72 -20.10
CA GLU A 101 -11.72 0.43 -20.40
C GLU A 101 -12.48 1.74 -20.15
N ASP A 102 -11.86 2.65 -19.40
CA ASP A 102 -12.38 4.01 -19.23
C ASP A 102 -12.12 4.79 -20.52
N THR A 103 -13.17 5.33 -21.14
CA THR A 103 -13.08 6.14 -22.37
C THR A 103 -13.22 7.64 -22.13
N ASP A 104 -13.55 8.05 -20.91
CA ASP A 104 -13.66 9.47 -20.51
C ASP A 104 -12.25 10.05 -20.26
N PRO A 105 -11.79 11.03 -21.06
CA PRO A 105 -10.46 11.63 -20.88
C PRO A 105 -10.20 12.22 -19.50
N SER A 106 -11.25 12.73 -18.84
CA SER A 106 -11.13 13.31 -17.49
C SER A 106 -10.88 12.23 -16.44
N GLN A 107 -11.59 11.10 -16.54
CA GLN A 107 -11.40 9.94 -15.68
C GLN A 107 -10.04 9.28 -15.92
N ILE A 108 -9.61 9.16 -17.18
CA ILE A 108 -8.27 8.65 -17.52
C ILE A 108 -7.19 9.53 -16.88
N THR A 109 -7.30 10.85 -17.00
CA THR A 109 -6.34 11.79 -16.38
C THR A 109 -6.33 11.65 -14.85
N CYS A 110 -7.50 11.50 -14.23
CA CYS A 110 -7.62 11.25 -12.79
C CYS A 110 -6.97 9.92 -12.38
N ASN A 111 -7.14 8.86 -13.17
CA ASN A 111 -6.54 7.55 -12.94
C ASN A 111 -5.01 7.60 -13.06
N LEU A 112 -4.48 8.26 -14.10
CA LEU A 112 -3.04 8.44 -14.32
C LEU A 112 -2.39 9.20 -13.17
N GLU A 113 -3.00 10.32 -12.76
CA GLU A 113 -2.55 11.14 -11.64
C GLU A 113 -2.52 10.35 -10.32
N ALA A 114 -3.56 9.56 -10.06
CA ALA A 114 -3.65 8.72 -8.85
C ALA A 114 -2.57 7.62 -8.84
N GLN A 115 -2.32 6.98 -9.98
CA GLN A 115 -1.26 5.99 -10.13
C GLN A 115 0.13 6.62 -9.96
N HIS A 116 0.36 7.76 -10.60
CA HIS A 116 1.60 8.52 -10.51
C HIS A 116 1.88 8.95 -9.06
N ARG A 117 0.86 9.42 -8.33
CA ARG A 117 0.95 9.74 -6.89
C ARG A 117 1.37 8.52 -6.06
N TYR A 118 0.79 7.35 -6.31
CA TYR A 118 1.15 6.11 -5.59
C TYR A 118 2.61 5.70 -5.85
N LEU A 119 3.03 5.70 -7.12
CA LEU A 119 4.40 5.34 -7.49
C LEU A 119 5.42 6.31 -6.88
N THR A 120 5.14 7.61 -6.95
CA THR A 120 5.96 8.66 -6.34
C THR A 120 6.08 8.47 -4.83
N TRP A 121 4.98 8.14 -4.13
CA TRP A 121 5.03 7.81 -2.70
C TRP A 121 5.94 6.62 -2.41
N ARG A 122 5.77 5.53 -3.16
CA ARG A 122 6.50 4.28 -2.94
C ARG A 122 7.99 4.45 -3.25
N ALA A 123 8.35 5.07 -4.36
CA ALA A 123 9.74 5.29 -4.74
C ALA A 123 10.52 6.22 -3.80
N GLU A 124 9.82 7.00 -2.97
CA GLU A 124 10.45 7.84 -1.95
C GLU A 124 10.46 7.19 -0.56
N LYS A 125 9.34 6.59 -0.13
CA LYS A 125 9.10 6.19 1.27
C LYS A 125 8.96 4.69 1.53
N ASP A 126 9.15 3.82 0.54
CA ASP A 126 9.01 2.37 0.72
C ASP A 126 9.99 1.83 1.78
N PRO A 127 9.50 0.97 2.70
CA PRO A 127 10.32 0.48 3.80
C PRO A 127 11.52 -0.38 3.37
N GLY A 128 11.47 -0.99 2.18
CA GLY A 128 12.51 -1.84 1.62
C GLY A 128 13.77 -1.09 1.16
N HIS A 129 13.71 0.24 1.00
CA HIS A 129 14.83 1.04 0.48
C HIS A 129 16.12 0.83 1.28
N GLY A 130 16.04 0.84 2.61
CA GLY A 130 17.21 0.70 3.46
C GLY A 130 17.91 -0.65 3.28
N VAL A 131 17.13 -1.71 3.04
CA VAL A 131 17.67 -3.05 2.76
C VAL A 131 18.35 -3.07 1.40
N LEU A 132 17.69 -2.55 0.35
CA LEU A 132 18.27 -2.48 -0.99
C LEU A 132 19.58 -1.67 -1.00
N LYS A 133 19.59 -0.49 -0.37
CA LYS A 133 20.80 0.35 -0.25
C LYS A 133 21.96 -0.39 0.41
N ARG A 134 21.69 -1.20 1.45
CA ARG A 134 22.71 -2.01 2.13
C ARG A 134 23.21 -3.17 1.26
N LEU A 135 22.36 -3.76 0.42
CA LEU A 135 22.70 -4.91 -0.41
C LEU A 135 23.44 -4.54 -1.70
N ILE A 136 22.99 -3.49 -2.40
CA ILE A 136 23.46 -3.14 -3.75
C ILE A 136 24.02 -1.72 -3.85
N GLY A 137 24.11 -0.99 -2.74
CA GLY A 137 24.58 0.39 -2.70
C GLY A 137 23.54 1.42 -3.16
N GLU A 138 23.78 2.69 -2.81
CA GLU A 138 22.84 3.79 -3.01
C GLU A 138 22.42 3.98 -4.47
N LYS A 139 23.40 4.00 -5.39
CA LYS A 139 23.16 4.29 -6.82
C LYS A 139 22.28 3.22 -7.47
N LEU A 140 22.62 1.94 -7.30
CA LEU A 140 21.86 0.83 -7.89
C LEU A 140 20.50 0.65 -7.20
N ALA A 141 20.41 0.91 -5.89
CA ALA A 141 19.13 0.87 -5.20
C ALA A 141 18.16 1.95 -5.73
N LYS A 142 18.65 3.19 -5.95
CA LYS A 142 17.86 4.27 -6.56
C LYS A 142 17.41 3.92 -7.98
N ASP A 143 18.32 3.40 -8.79
CA ASP A 143 18.01 2.96 -10.16
C ASP A 143 16.95 1.85 -10.16
N LEU A 144 17.14 0.78 -9.37
CA LEU A 144 16.19 -0.31 -9.24
C LEU A 144 14.80 0.16 -8.78
N LEU A 145 14.76 1.09 -7.82
CA LEU A 145 13.50 1.62 -7.31
C LEU A 145 12.73 2.41 -8.37
N ARG A 146 13.41 3.35 -9.03
CA ARG A 146 12.77 4.27 -9.98
C ARG A 146 12.47 3.59 -11.31
N ASN A 147 13.40 2.82 -11.84
CA ASN A 147 13.35 2.34 -13.22
C ASN A 147 12.79 0.92 -13.35
N PHE A 148 12.60 0.20 -12.24
CA PHE A 148 12.08 -1.17 -12.25
C PHE A 148 10.92 -1.38 -11.28
N LEU A 149 11.11 -1.17 -9.98
CA LEU A 149 10.09 -1.49 -8.96
C LEU A 149 8.89 -0.55 -9.05
N PHE A 150 9.14 0.72 -9.35
CA PHE A 150 8.15 1.77 -9.49
C PHE A 150 8.32 2.52 -10.81
N SER A 151 8.55 1.78 -11.89
CA SER A 151 8.55 2.34 -13.25
C SER A 151 7.21 3.01 -13.56
N GLY A 152 7.23 4.07 -14.36
CA GLY A 152 6.06 4.92 -14.63
C GLY A 152 6.13 6.30 -13.97
N ILE A 153 7.07 6.57 -13.05
CA ILE A 153 7.17 7.88 -12.39
C ILE A 153 7.55 8.98 -13.39
N ASP A 154 8.46 8.70 -14.32
CA ASP A 154 8.89 9.69 -15.30
C ASP A 154 7.90 9.82 -16.48
N GLU A 155 7.05 8.81 -16.69
CA GLU A 155 6.16 8.70 -17.84
C GLU A 155 4.71 9.13 -17.55
N LEU A 156 4.20 8.87 -16.34
CA LEU A 156 2.79 9.06 -16.01
C LEU A 156 2.46 10.48 -15.53
N GLY A 157 3.46 11.28 -15.14
CA GLY A 157 3.24 12.65 -14.66
C GLY A 157 4.54 13.42 -14.44
N SER A 158 4.41 14.71 -14.13
CA SER A 158 5.54 15.62 -13.88
C SER A 158 5.61 16.17 -12.45
N LYS A 159 4.59 15.90 -11.63
CA LYS A 159 4.55 16.32 -10.23
C LYS A 159 5.62 15.60 -9.40
N THR A 160 6.33 16.36 -8.60
CA THR A 160 7.33 15.85 -7.66
C THR A 160 6.68 15.24 -6.42
N PHE A 161 7.49 14.60 -5.57
CA PHE A 161 7.02 14.10 -4.28
C PHE A 161 6.42 15.22 -3.41
N LEU A 162 7.04 16.41 -3.38
CA LEU A 162 6.57 17.53 -2.57
C LEU A 162 5.30 18.19 -3.15
N ASP A 163 5.02 18.04 -4.44
CA ASP A 163 3.75 18.49 -5.02
C ASP A 163 2.56 17.65 -4.50
N TYR A 164 2.78 16.36 -4.22
CA TYR A 164 1.75 15.46 -3.68
C TYR A 164 1.69 15.40 -2.16
N PHE A 165 2.84 15.58 -1.51
CA PHE A 165 3.03 15.42 -0.06
C PHE A 165 3.82 16.60 0.52
N PRO A 166 3.28 17.83 0.43
CA PRO A 166 3.97 19.05 0.87
C PRO A 166 4.32 19.04 2.36
N GLU A 167 3.62 18.23 3.17
CA GLU A 167 3.92 18.03 4.60
C GLU A 167 5.32 17.45 4.87
N TYR A 168 6.01 16.93 3.85
CA TYR A 168 7.39 16.46 3.93
C TYR A 168 8.43 17.53 3.57
N SER A 169 8.04 18.75 3.18
CA SER A 169 9.00 19.82 2.92
C SER A 169 9.67 20.25 4.22
N ILE A 170 10.99 20.45 4.20
CA ILE A 170 11.72 21.14 5.28
C ILE A 170 12.07 22.57 4.84
N GLU A 171 12.67 23.37 5.74
CA GLU A 171 12.89 24.81 5.56
C GLU A 171 13.74 25.17 4.32
N ASP A 172 14.65 24.28 3.91
CA ASP A 172 15.52 24.48 2.74
C ASP A 172 14.88 24.01 1.41
N GLY A 173 13.63 23.55 1.44
CA GLY A 173 12.89 23.06 0.27
C GLY A 173 13.21 21.61 -0.11
N THR A 174 14.02 20.89 0.67
CA THR A 174 14.29 19.46 0.45
C THR A 174 13.26 18.55 1.13
N ILE A 175 13.30 17.25 0.78
CA ILE A 175 12.39 16.23 1.33
C ILE A 175 12.90 15.79 2.70
N ASN A 176 12.04 15.83 3.72
CA ASN A 176 12.33 15.29 5.03
C ASN A 176 12.70 13.80 4.96
N GLU A 177 13.87 13.43 5.47
CA GLU A 177 14.37 12.04 5.44
C GLU A 177 13.53 11.07 6.29
N LYS A 178 12.73 11.58 7.24
CA LYS A 178 11.82 10.75 8.02
C LYS A 178 10.86 10.00 7.09
N ARG A 179 10.59 8.74 7.43
CA ARG A 179 9.59 7.91 6.73
C ARG A 179 8.16 8.42 6.94
N SER A 180 7.92 9.07 8.08
CA SER A 180 6.61 9.49 8.54
C SER A 180 6.77 10.81 9.29
N ILE A 181 5.92 11.78 8.96
CA ILE A 181 5.82 13.07 9.65
C ILE A 181 4.85 12.95 10.81
N ILE A 182 3.77 12.19 10.63
CA ILE A 182 2.75 11.92 11.66
C ILE A 182 3.28 10.92 12.71
N GLY A 183 4.11 9.98 12.27
CA GLY A 183 4.59 8.85 13.07
C GLY A 183 3.77 7.58 12.84
N LYS A 184 4.08 6.55 13.62
CA LYS A 184 3.40 5.26 13.53
C LYS A 184 2.07 5.26 14.30
N GLY A 185 0.99 4.91 13.62
CA GLY A 185 -0.37 4.84 14.17
C GLY A 185 -1.02 3.48 13.93
N PHE A 186 -2.31 3.38 14.26
CA PHE A 186 -3.15 2.19 14.03
C PHE A 186 -2.63 0.91 14.72
N GLU A 187 -2.59 0.93 16.06
CA GLU A 187 -2.26 -0.27 16.86
C GLU A 187 -3.20 -1.44 16.56
N ASN A 188 -4.48 -1.13 16.29
CA ASN A 188 -5.49 -2.08 15.84
C ASN A 188 -5.84 -1.83 14.36
N ARG A 189 -6.44 -2.84 13.71
CA ARG A 189 -6.94 -2.73 12.35
C ARG A 189 -7.91 -1.54 12.24
N PRO A 190 -7.70 -0.58 11.33
CA PRO A 190 -8.51 0.64 11.26
C PRO A 190 -9.73 0.51 10.33
N TRP A 191 -10.15 -0.71 9.99
CA TRP A 191 -11.41 -0.98 9.31
C TRP A 191 -12.24 -1.95 10.13
N ASP A 192 -13.55 -1.71 10.20
CA ASP A 192 -14.50 -2.61 10.81
C ASP A 192 -14.83 -3.82 9.90
N LYS A 193 -15.76 -4.67 10.36
CA LYS A 193 -16.16 -5.87 9.60
C LYS A 193 -16.89 -5.57 8.27
N ASN A 194 -17.42 -4.37 8.11
CA ASN A 194 -18.07 -3.90 6.88
C ASN A 194 -17.08 -3.13 5.99
N GLY A 195 -15.78 -3.13 6.35
CA GLY A 195 -14.76 -2.37 5.68
C GLY A 195 -14.92 -0.85 5.82
N GLU A 196 -15.68 -0.38 6.80
CA GLU A 196 -15.77 1.05 7.13
C GLU A 196 -14.54 1.47 7.92
N PHE A 197 -13.95 2.61 7.54
CA PHE A 197 -12.77 3.13 8.22
C PHE A 197 -13.17 3.67 9.60
N ILE A 198 -12.54 3.13 10.65
CA ILE A 198 -12.76 3.49 12.06
C ILE A 198 -11.48 3.95 12.75
N GLY A 199 -10.39 4.13 11.99
CA GLY A 199 -9.17 4.73 12.53
C GLY A 199 -9.47 6.15 12.99
N ASN A 200 -9.08 6.49 14.23
CA ASN A 200 -9.19 7.87 14.73
C ASN A 200 -8.62 8.82 13.67
N ASP A 201 -9.43 9.81 13.28
CA ASP A 201 -9.06 10.83 12.30
C ASP A 201 -7.70 11.38 12.72
N LEU A 202 -6.68 11.32 11.86
CA LEU A 202 -5.32 11.82 12.12
C LEU A 202 -5.27 13.37 12.22
N ARG A 203 -6.43 13.98 12.50
CA ARG A 203 -6.67 15.40 12.72
C ARG A 203 -6.86 15.63 14.22
N ASN A 204 -5.75 15.56 14.94
CA ASN A 204 -5.50 16.35 16.15
C ASN A 204 -4.07 16.87 16.07
#